data_AF-A0A495M169-F1
#
_entry.id   AF-A0A495M169-F1
#
_cell.length_a   1.000
_cell.length_b   1.000
_cell.length_c   1.000
_cell.angle_alpha   90.00
_cell.angle_beta   90.00
_cell.angle_gamma   90.00
#
_symmetry.space_group_name_H-M   'P 1'
#
loop_
_entity.id
_entity.type
_entity.pdbx_description
1 polymer ?
#
loop_
_entity_poly.entity_id
_entity_poly.type
_entity_poly.pdbx_seq_one_letter_code
_entity_poly.pdbx_strand_id
1 'polypeptide(L)'
;MIIKKEDLKENKDFNLEEHSPFMILDTKHFQYFSDVEKFGYSVEVLNVINSITWINKLYRDLKSDLHIETEIFYEIIDCVLNGRHFNDTQLERYYAAQQKLEHFSSITHKLTDTDNNFDVPFIIDFIILGTNLERYDSLNEDKRGELHDEYAALFCQIRTQEIEIEDFLLQAKALVFSVNEIELENII
;
A
#
# COMPACT_ATOMS: atom_id res chain seq x y z
N MET A 1 -10.95 -11.64 3.57
CA MET A 1 -11.09 -12.97 4.22
C MET A 1 -12.57 -13.24 4.52
N ILE A 2 -13.08 -14.45 4.28
CA ILE A 2 -14.46 -14.81 4.69
C ILE A 2 -14.37 -15.65 5.97
N ILE A 3 -15.10 -15.26 7.01
CA ILE A 3 -15.14 -15.98 8.29
C ILE A 3 -16.56 -16.50 8.52
N LYS A 4 -16.70 -17.79 8.88
CA LYS A 4 -18.00 -18.34 9.25
C LYS A 4 -18.39 -17.79 10.62
N LYS A 5 -19.65 -17.38 10.78
CA LYS A 5 -20.15 -16.81 12.05
C LYS A 5 -20.06 -17.80 13.21
N GLU A 6 -20.09 -19.09 12.94
CA GLU A 6 -19.93 -20.17 13.91
C GLU A 6 -18.52 -20.15 14.55
N ASP A 7 -17.48 -19.92 13.75
CA ASP A 7 -16.08 -19.87 14.19
C ASP A 7 -15.83 -18.69 15.15
N LEU A 8 -16.57 -17.57 14.97
CA LEU A 8 -16.54 -16.40 15.86
C LEU A 8 -17.24 -16.63 17.20
N LYS A 9 -18.10 -17.65 17.32
CA LYS A 9 -18.80 -17.97 18.58
C LYS A 9 -17.99 -18.94 19.44
N GLU A 10 -17.19 -19.81 18.83
CA GLU A 10 -16.36 -20.79 19.52
C GLU A 10 -15.02 -20.19 19.98
N ASN A 11 -14.47 -19.21 19.25
CA ASN A 11 -13.27 -18.47 19.66
C ASN A 11 -13.62 -17.00 20.00
N LYS A 12 -13.67 -16.67 21.30
CA LYS A 12 -13.88 -15.30 21.78
C LYS A 12 -12.74 -14.33 21.41
N ASP A 13 -11.57 -14.87 21.10
CA ASP A 13 -10.36 -14.11 20.76
C ASP A 13 -9.98 -14.29 19.28
N PHE A 14 -10.96 -14.14 18.37
CA PHE A 14 -10.63 -14.05 16.95
C PHE A 14 -9.94 -12.69 16.73
N ASN A 15 -8.61 -12.70 16.77
CA ASN A 15 -7.76 -11.51 16.61
C ASN A 15 -7.86 -11.03 15.17
N LEU A 16 -8.93 -10.29 14.88
CA LEU A 16 -9.07 -9.54 13.65
C LEU A 16 -8.12 -8.36 13.75
N GLU A 17 -7.05 -8.36 12.96
CA GLU A 17 -6.23 -7.15 12.80
C GLU A 17 -7.17 -5.98 12.50
N GLU A 18 -6.97 -4.85 13.19
CA GLU A 18 -7.90 -3.71 13.30
C GLU A 18 -8.32 -3.12 11.92
N HIS A 19 -7.59 -3.49 10.87
CA HIS A 19 -7.78 -3.01 9.50
C HIS A 19 -7.93 -4.12 8.44
N SER A 20 -8.08 -5.39 8.83
CA SER A 20 -8.23 -6.47 7.86
C SER A 20 -9.66 -6.49 7.28
N PRO A 21 -9.87 -6.32 5.96
CA PRO A 21 -11.20 -6.40 5.38
C PRO A 21 -11.71 -7.86 5.41
N PHE A 22 -12.72 -8.13 6.24
CA PHE A 22 -13.37 -9.44 6.31
C PHE A 22 -14.88 -9.36 6.05
N MET A 23 -15.43 -10.47 5.57
CA MET A 23 -16.87 -10.68 5.42
C MET A 23 -17.29 -11.80 6.36
N ILE A 24 -18.29 -11.55 7.20
CA ILE A 24 -18.88 -12.59 8.06
C ILE A 24 -19.97 -13.30 7.29
N LEU A 25 -19.83 -14.60 7.12
CA LEU A 25 -20.85 -15.44 6.53
C LEU A 25 -21.69 -16.12 7.62
N ASP A 26 -22.94 -15.68 7.78
CA ASP A 26 -23.91 -16.35 8.66
C ASP A 26 -24.59 -17.49 7.92
N THR A 27 -24.18 -18.72 8.22
CA THR A 27 -24.66 -19.91 7.52
C THR A 27 -25.85 -20.58 8.22
N LYS A 28 -26.22 -20.10 9.41
CA LYS A 28 -27.21 -20.72 10.32
C LYS A 28 -28.62 -20.83 9.73
N HIS A 29 -28.94 -20.02 8.72
CA HIS A 29 -30.23 -20.03 8.03
C HIS A 29 -30.22 -20.83 6.71
N PHE A 30 -29.09 -21.43 6.32
CA PHE A 30 -29.03 -22.35 5.18
C PHE A 30 -29.61 -23.72 5.56
N GLN A 31 -30.90 -23.75 5.88
CA GLN A 31 -31.63 -24.97 6.28
C GLN A 31 -31.77 -26.02 5.16
N TYR A 32 -31.21 -25.78 3.96
CA TYR A 32 -31.45 -26.59 2.76
C TYR A 32 -30.18 -27.04 1.99
N PHE A 33 -28.97 -26.81 2.50
CA PHE A 33 -27.75 -27.18 1.76
C PHE A 33 -26.87 -28.17 2.52
N SER A 34 -26.48 -29.24 1.84
CA SER A 34 -25.61 -30.31 2.35
C SER A 34 -24.12 -29.96 2.36
N ASP A 35 -23.72 -28.77 1.87
CA ASP A 35 -22.30 -28.45 1.65
C ASP A 35 -22.01 -26.94 1.79
N VAL A 36 -21.92 -26.48 3.04
CA VAL A 36 -21.64 -25.08 3.42
C VAL A 36 -20.26 -24.60 2.93
N GLU A 37 -19.31 -25.53 2.78
CA GLU A 37 -17.94 -25.21 2.36
C GLU A 37 -17.85 -24.81 0.89
N LYS A 38 -18.51 -25.57 0.00
CA LYS A 38 -18.60 -25.19 -1.44
C LYS A 38 -19.20 -23.82 -1.65
N PHE A 39 -20.21 -23.47 -0.86
CA PHE A 39 -20.81 -22.14 -0.90
C PHE A 39 -19.80 -21.08 -0.44
N GLY A 40 -19.08 -21.31 0.67
CA GLY A 40 -18.00 -20.43 1.14
C GLY A 40 -16.95 -20.14 0.06
N TYR A 41 -16.41 -21.18 -0.56
CA TYR A 41 -15.44 -21.04 -1.66
C TYR A 41 -16.01 -20.26 -2.86
N SER A 42 -17.28 -20.45 -3.18
CA SER A 42 -17.94 -19.70 -4.26
C SER A 42 -18.00 -18.21 -3.96
N VAL A 43 -18.25 -17.82 -2.71
CA VAL A 43 -18.24 -16.40 -2.29
C VAL A 43 -16.83 -15.83 -2.35
N GLU A 44 -15.80 -16.60 -2.00
CA GLU A 44 -14.41 -16.16 -2.15
C GLU A 44 -14.05 -15.85 -3.61
N VAL A 45 -14.46 -16.72 -4.53
CA VAL A 45 -14.26 -16.49 -5.98
C VAL A 45 -15.03 -15.25 -6.46
N LEU A 46 -16.26 -15.03 -5.98
CA LEU A 46 -17.01 -13.79 -6.28
C LEU A 46 -16.29 -12.53 -5.79
N ASN A 47 -15.63 -12.59 -4.63
CA ASN A 47 -14.84 -11.48 -4.14
C ASN A 47 -13.64 -11.17 -5.07
N VAL A 48 -12.97 -12.21 -5.58
CA VAL A 48 -11.90 -12.06 -6.59
C VAL A 48 -12.45 -11.42 -7.87
N ILE A 49 -13.61 -11.86 -8.36
CA ILE A 49 -14.27 -11.27 -9.53
C ILE A 49 -14.57 -9.78 -9.33
N ASN A 50 -15.02 -9.39 -8.13
CA ASN A 50 -15.26 -7.99 -7.80
C ASN A 50 -13.95 -7.17 -7.85
N SER A 51 -12.85 -7.70 -7.30
CA SER A 51 -11.52 -7.09 -7.41
C SER A 51 -11.09 -6.94 -8.87
N ILE A 52 -11.25 -7.98 -9.70
CA ILE A 52 -10.92 -7.93 -11.12
C ILE A 52 -11.76 -6.88 -11.85
N THR A 53 -13.05 -6.75 -11.51
CA THR A 53 -13.93 -5.71 -12.09
C THR A 53 -13.37 -4.31 -11.82
N TRP A 54 -12.91 -4.07 -10.61
CA TRP A 54 -12.25 -2.81 -10.25
C TRP A 54 -10.92 -2.60 -11.01
N ILE A 55 -10.09 -3.64 -11.12
CA ILE A 55 -8.82 -3.61 -11.88
C ILE A 55 -9.08 -3.28 -13.36
N ASN A 56 -10.05 -3.95 -13.99
CA ASN A 56 -10.41 -3.71 -15.38
C ASN A 56 -10.96 -2.30 -15.62
N LYS A 57 -11.67 -1.73 -14.62
CA LYS A 57 -12.08 -0.33 -14.65
C LYS A 57 -10.86 0.58 -14.61
N LEU A 58 -9.91 0.33 -13.71
CA LEU A 58 -8.67 1.09 -13.62
C LEU A 58 -7.87 1.07 -14.93
N TYR A 59 -7.71 -0.10 -15.56
CA TYR A 59 -7.05 -0.20 -16.87
C TYR A 59 -7.75 0.63 -17.94
N ARG A 60 -9.09 0.62 -17.97
CA ARG A 60 -9.88 1.43 -18.90
C ARG A 60 -9.69 2.93 -18.64
N ASP A 61 -9.72 3.35 -17.40
CA ASP A 61 -9.55 4.75 -17.00
C ASP A 61 -8.13 5.26 -17.37
N LEU A 62 -7.13 4.36 -17.29
CA LEU A 62 -5.75 4.61 -17.72
C LEU A 62 -5.52 4.44 -19.23
N LYS A 63 -6.56 4.15 -20.02
CA LYS A 63 -6.47 3.85 -21.47
C LYS A 63 -5.47 2.74 -21.80
N SER A 64 -5.34 1.77 -20.91
CA SER A 64 -4.55 0.56 -21.12
C SER A 64 -5.36 -0.47 -21.90
N ASP A 65 -4.70 -1.20 -22.81
CA ASP A 65 -5.28 -2.35 -23.52
C ASP A 65 -5.32 -3.61 -22.65
N LEU A 66 -4.83 -3.55 -21.40
CA LEU A 66 -4.84 -4.67 -20.48
C LEU A 66 -6.26 -4.97 -19.99
N HIS A 67 -6.59 -6.26 -20.02
CA HIS A 67 -7.87 -6.77 -19.53
C HIS A 67 -7.69 -8.18 -18.96
N ILE A 68 -8.26 -8.40 -17.79
CA ILE A 68 -8.33 -9.70 -17.13
C ILE A 68 -9.71 -10.29 -17.40
N GLU A 69 -9.75 -11.46 -18.02
CA GLU A 69 -10.99 -12.17 -18.33
C GLU A 69 -11.68 -12.62 -17.03
N THR A 70 -12.93 -12.22 -16.83
CA THR A 70 -13.70 -12.53 -15.61
C THR A 70 -14.49 -13.84 -15.73
N GLU A 71 -14.85 -14.22 -16.96
CA GLU A 71 -15.69 -15.35 -17.32
C GLU A 71 -15.13 -16.65 -16.75
N ILE A 72 -13.81 -16.85 -16.86
CA ILE A 72 -13.14 -18.04 -16.35
C ILE A 72 -13.29 -18.22 -14.83
N PHE A 73 -13.41 -17.13 -14.06
CA PHE A 73 -13.64 -17.22 -12.62
C PHE A 73 -15.10 -17.57 -12.28
N TYR A 74 -16.08 -17.17 -13.09
CA TYR A 74 -17.44 -17.66 -12.94
C TYR A 74 -17.54 -19.17 -13.24
N GLU A 75 -16.75 -19.67 -14.19
CA GLU A 75 -16.64 -21.11 -14.46
C GLU A 75 -16.05 -21.88 -13.25
N ILE A 76 -15.22 -21.26 -12.41
CA ILE A 76 -14.71 -21.87 -11.16
C ILE A 76 -15.88 -22.10 -10.18
N ILE A 77 -16.78 -21.13 -10.03
CA ILE A 77 -17.95 -21.27 -9.15
C ILE A 77 -18.78 -22.48 -9.60
N ASP A 78 -19.02 -22.60 -10.90
CA ASP A 78 -19.73 -23.73 -11.49
C ASP A 78 -19.02 -25.07 -11.23
N CYS A 79 -17.69 -25.11 -11.28
CA CYS A 79 -16.90 -26.30 -10.95
C CYS A 79 -16.97 -26.67 -9.48
N VAL A 80 -16.85 -25.69 -8.58
CA VAL A 80 -16.93 -25.88 -7.12
C VAL A 80 -18.30 -26.43 -6.73
N LEU A 81 -19.38 -25.81 -7.21
CA LEU A 81 -20.74 -26.20 -6.84
C LEU A 81 -21.14 -27.58 -7.40
N ASN A 82 -20.65 -27.94 -8.59
CA ASN A 82 -21.04 -29.18 -9.27
C ASN A 82 -19.99 -30.31 -9.20
N GLY A 83 -18.86 -30.10 -8.53
CA GLY A 83 -17.78 -31.09 -8.47
C GLY A 83 -17.18 -31.43 -9.84
N ARG A 84 -17.08 -30.42 -10.72
CA ARG A 84 -16.47 -30.56 -12.05
C ARG A 84 -15.02 -30.08 -12.03
N HIS A 85 -14.29 -30.42 -13.08
CA HIS A 85 -12.91 -30.00 -13.30
C HIS A 85 -12.81 -29.25 -14.63
N PHE A 86 -11.86 -28.33 -14.70
CA PHE A 86 -11.48 -27.67 -15.94
C PHE A 86 -10.78 -28.64 -16.90
N ASN A 87 -11.09 -28.49 -18.18
CA ASN A 87 -10.29 -29.09 -19.25
C ASN A 87 -9.04 -28.23 -19.53
N ASP A 88 -8.14 -28.73 -20.39
CA ASP A 88 -6.86 -28.06 -20.70
C ASP A 88 -7.05 -26.62 -21.20
N THR A 89 -8.02 -26.37 -22.07
CA THR A 89 -8.31 -25.02 -22.58
C THR A 89 -8.80 -24.07 -21.47
N GLN A 90 -9.61 -24.57 -20.55
CA GLN A 90 -10.06 -23.79 -19.38
C GLN A 90 -8.91 -23.53 -18.41
N LEU A 91 -8.03 -24.52 -18.20
CA LEU A 91 -6.83 -24.35 -17.38
C LEU A 91 -5.88 -23.30 -17.97
N GLU A 92 -5.64 -23.33 -19.28
CA GLU A 92 -4.83 -22.31 -19.97
C GLU A 92 -5.40 -20.90 -19.78
N ARG A 93 -6.72 -20.73 -19.99
CA ARG A 93 -7.41 -19.45 -19.75
C ARG A 93 -7.28 -19.00 -18.30
N TYR A 94 -7.44 -19.93 -17.36
CA TYR A 94 -7.34 -19.67 -15.94
C TYR A 94 -5.93 -19.17 -15.56
N TYR A 95 -4.88 -19.89 -15.95
CA TYR A 95 -3.51 -19.50 -15.64
C TYR A 95 -3.10 -18.20 -16.34
N ALA A 96 -3.59 -17.95 -17.56
CA ALA A 96 -3.37 -16.67 -18.23
C ALA A 96 -4.05 -15.50 -17.49
N ALA A 97 -5.27 -15.69 -16.98
CA ALA A 97 -5.96 -14.69 -16.18
C ALA A 97 -5.26 -14.47 -14.83
N GLN A 98 -4.82 -15.54 -14.17
CA GLN A 98 -4.07 -15.47 -12.91
C GLN A 98 -2.74 -14.73 -13.08
N GLN A 99 -2.00 -14.98 -14.16
CA GLN A 99 -0.75 -14.27 -14.45
C GLN A 99 -0.96 -12.75 -14.58
N LYS A 100 -2.07 -12.32 -15.20
CA LYS A 100 -2.39 -10.89 -15.29
C LYS A 100 -2.75 -10.29 -13.94
N LEU A 101 -3.44 -11.05 -13.08
CA LEU A 101 -3.76 -10.63 -11.71
C LEU A 101 -2.48 -10.46 -10.87
N GLU A 102 -1.55 -11.42 -10.95
CA GLU A 102 -0.24 -11.35 -10.30
C GLU A 102 0.59 -10.17 -10.82
N HIS A 103 0.56 -9.92 -12.12
CA HIS A 103 1.23 -8.78 -12.72
C HIS A 103 0.70 -7.45 -12.16
N PHE A 104 -0.63 -7.31 -12.05
CA PHE A 104 -1.23 -6.14 -11.41
C PHE A 104 -0.80 -5.99 -9.94
N SER A 105 -0.81 -7.10 -9.18
CA SER A 105 -0.35 -7.11 -7.79
C SER A 105 1.11 -6.69 -7.67
N SER A 106 1.97 -7.14 -8.58
CA SER A 106 3.39 -6.76 -8.60
C SER A 106 3.59 -5.27 -8.91
N ILE A 107 2.84 -4.71 -9.86
CA ILE A 107 2.91 -3.27 -10.17
C ILE A 107 2.44 -2.44 -8.97
N THR A 108 1.30 -2.79 -8.39
CA THR A 108 0.76 -2.06 -7.24
C THR A 108 1.69 -2.14 -6.05
N HIS A 109 2.24 -3.32 -5.75
CA HIS A 109 3.24 -3.46 -4.69
C HIS A 109 4.47 -2.58 -4.95
N LYS A 110 4.99 -2.49 -6.18
CA LYS A 110 6.12 -1.60 -6.51
C LYS A 110 5.78 -0.11 -6.39
N LEU A 111 4.52 0.26 -6.54
CA LEU A 111 4.06 1.64 -6.38
C LEU A 111 3.81 2.01 -4.91
N THR A 112 3.50 1.02 -4.05
CA THR A 112 3.25 1.23 -2.62
C THR A 112 4.49 1.00 -1.76
N ASP A 113 5.42 0.15 -2.20
CA ASP A 113 6.70 -0.17 -1.55
C ASP A 113 7.78 0.90 -1.84
N THR A 114 7.32 2.15 -1.86
CA THR A 114 8.12 3.33 -2.18
C THR A 114 8.66 4.01 -0.92
N ASP A 115 8.63 3.28 0.21
CA ASP A 115 9.04 3.71 1.55
C ASP A 115 10.50 4.19 1.66
N ASN A 116 11.28 4.25 0.57
CA ASN A 116 12.65 4.78 0.57
C ASN A 116 13.10 5.52 -0.73
N ASN A 117 12.25 5.68 -1.76
CA ASN A 117 12.71 6.14 -3.09
C ASN A 117 12.08 7.46 -3.58
N PHE A 118 11.15 8.06 -2.85
CA PHE A 118 10.60 9.39 -3.19
C PHE A 118 11.10 10.51 -2.28
N ASP A 119 11.90 10.19 -1.27
CA ASP A 119 12.47 11.21 -0.40
C ASP A 119 13.57 11.98 -1.13
N VAL A 120 13.40 13.29 -1.20
CA VAL A 120 14.44 14.20 -1.65
C VAL A 120 15.56 14.17 -0.60
N PRO A 121 16.83 13.92 -0.96
CA PRO A 121 17.91 13.92 0.01
C PRO A 121 18.01 15.27 0.73
N PHE A 122 18.18 15.28 2.05
CA PHE A 122 18.22 16.50 2.87
C PHE A 122 19.19 17.57 2.37
N ILE A 123 20.32 17.18 1.78
CA ILE A 123 21.26 18.13 1.17
C ILE A 123 20.60 19.02 0.09
N ILE A 124 19.67 18.47 -0.69
CA ILE A 124 18.92 19.22 -1.70
C ILE A 124 17.99 20.21 -1.02
N ASP A 125 17.30 19.80 0.05
CA ASP A 125 16.43 20.67 0.84
C ASP A 125 17.22 21.83 1.47
N PHE A 126 18.41 21.58 2.00
CA PHE A 126 19.24 22.64 2.55
C PHE A 126 19.71 23.62 1.47
N ILE A 127 20.03 23.14 0.27
CA ILE A 127 20.45 23.99 -0.85
C ILE A 127 19.32 24.93 -1.25
N ILE A 128 18.08 24.43 -1.39
CA ILE A 128 16.93 25.28 -1.72
C ILE A 128 16.55 26.24 -0.57
N LEU A 129 16.89 25.89 0.67
CA LEU A 129 16.69 26.73 1.85
C LEU A 129 17.76 27.81 2.01
N GLY A 130 18.88 27.73 1.27
CA GLY A 130 19.88 28.79 1.17
C GLY A 130 21.31 28.40 1.56
N THR A 131 21.60 27.12 1.82
CA THR A 131 23.00 26.64 1.93
C THR A 131 23.61 26.43 0.54
N ASN A 132 24.91 26.13 0.48
CA ASN A 132 25.57 25.64 -0.72
C ASN A 132 26.36 24.36 -0.43
N LEU A 133 26.78 23.66 -1.49
CA LEU A 133 27.44 22.37 -1.37
C LEU A 133 28.76 22.45 -0.60
N GLU A 134 29.59 23.46 -0.89
CA GLU A 134 30.89 23.65 -0.23
C GLU A 134 30.75 23.79 1.28
N ARG A 135 29.68 24.46 1.71
CA ARG A 135 29.39 24.70 3.12
C ARG A 135 28.78 23.49 3.83
N TYR A 136 27.89 22.77 3.16
CA TYR A 136 27.39 21.52 3.71
C TYR A 136 28.55 20.51 3.89
N ASP A 137 29.48 20.48 2.94
CA ASP A 137 30.66 19.62 3.00
C ASP A 137 31.69 20.07 4.05
N SER A 138 31.72 21.36 4.43
CA SER A 138 32.59 21.87 5.50
C SER A 138 32.13 21.49 6.90
N LEU A 139 30.86 21.10 7.07
CA LEU A 139 30.35 20.57 8.34
C LEU A 139 31.04 19.24 8.66
N ASN A 140 31.40 19.04 9.92
CA ASN A 140 31.82 17.71 10.38
C ASN A 140 30.61 16.76 10.46
N GLU A 141 30.90 15.47 10.57
CA GLU A 141 29.86 14.42 10.57
C GLU A 141 28.83 14.63 11.69
N ASP A 142 29.27 15.00 12.89
CA ASP A 142 28.40 15.26 14.04
C ASP A 142 27.40 16.39 13.75
N LYS A 143 27.86 17.54 13.24
CA LYS A 143 26.99 18.68 12.91
C LYS A 143 26.04 18.39 11.75
N ARG A 144 26.45 17.55 10.79
CA ARG A 144 25.54 17.10 9.72
C ARG A 144 24.44 16.21 10.28
N GLY A 145 24.79 15.31 11.19
CA GLY A 145 23.82 14.48 11.92
C GLY A 145 22.80 15.33 12.67
N GLU A 146 23.27 16.28 13.48
CA GLU A 146 22.40 17.21 14.22
C GLU A 146 21.46 18.00 13.29
N LEU A 147 22.00 18.56 12.20
CA LEU A 147 21.19 19.29 11.21
C LEU A 147 20.13 18.39 10.56
N HIS A 148 20.47 17.14 10.25
CA HIS A 148 19.55 16.17 9.66
C HIS A 148 18.42 15.81 10.63
N ASP A 149 18.76 15.53 11.89
CA ASP A 149 17.79 15.13 12.91
C ASP A 149 16.81 16.27 13.23
N GLU A 150 17.32 17.50 13.39
CA GLU A 150 16.49 18.67 13.64
C GLU A 150 15.58 19.00 12.44
N TYR A 151 16.10 18.90 11.23
CA TYR A 151 15.31 19.09 10.02
C TYR A 151 14.24 18.01 9.85
N ALA A 152 14.59 16.74 10.09
CA ALA A 152 13.66 15.61 10.01
C ALA A 152 12.51 15.76 11.02
N ALA A 153 12.80 16.26 12.23
CA ALA A 153 11.77 16.53 13.23
C ALA A 153 10.78 17.61 12.75
N LEU A 154 11.28 18.72 12.20
CA LEU A 154 10.44 19.79 11.62
C LEU A 154 9.62 19.27 10.41
N PHE A 155 10.26 18.46 9.56
CA PHE A 155 9.60 17.87 8.39
C PHE A 155 8.49 16.89 8.80
N CYS A 156 8.69 16.15 9.90
CA CYS A 156 7.67 15.30 10.48
C CYS A 156 6.45 16.11 10.93
N GLN A 157 6.66 17.24 11.62
CA GLN A 157 5.58 18.11 12.12
C GLN A 157 4.72 18.67 10.98
N ILE A 158 5.32 19.12 9.87
CA ILE A 158 4.54 19.59 8.72
C ILE A 158 3.79 18.44 8.03
N ARG A 159 4.41 17.25 7.95
CA ARG A 159 3.76 16.04 7.40
C ARG A 159 2.58 15.58 8.26
N THR A 160 2.65 15.71 9.58
CA THR A 160 1.56 15.39 10.52
C THR A 160 0.56 16.54 10.68
N GLN A 161 0.75 17.66 9.97
CA GLN A 161 -0.10 18.86 10.05
C GLN A 161 -0.14 19.50 11.44
N GLU A 162 0.93 19.36 12.22
CA GLU A 162 1.09 20.01 13.53
C GLU A 162 1.47 21.50 13.39
N ILE A 163 2.14 21.86 12.30
CA ILE A 163 2.53 23.23 11.96
C ILE A 163 2.10 23.55 10.53
N GLU A 164 1.87 24.83 10.24
CA GLU A 164 1.59 25.30 8.88
C GLU A 164 2.89 25.44 8.06
N ILE A 165 2.76 25.45 6.72
CA ILE A 165 3.92 25.53 5.81
C ILE A 165 4.72 26.82 6.05
N GLU A 166 4.07 27.95 6.32
CA GLU A 166 4.74 29.21 6.58
C GLU A 166 5.64 29.15 7.82
N ASP A 167 5.17 28.50 8.89
CA ASP A 167 5.90 28.32 10.14
C ASP A 167 7.06 27.33 9.97
N PHE A 168 6.84 26.25 9.21
CA PHE A 168 7.91 25.31 8.82
C PHE A 168 9.02 26.04 8.05
N LEU A 169 8.67 26.85 7.04
CA LEU A 169 9.65 27.57 6.23
C LEU A 169 10.48 28.55 7.06
N LEU A 170 9.87 29.21 8.05
CA LEU A 170 10.59 30.14 8.94
C LEU A 170 11.60 29.38 9.81
N GLN A 171 11.17 28.26 10.42
CA GLN A 171 12.01 27.45 11.30
C GLN A 171 13.12 26.71 10.53
N ALA A 172 12.80 26.10 9.38
CA ALA A 172 13.77 25.39 8.55
C ALA A 172 14.84 26.34 7.99
N LYS A 173 14.46 27.55 7.58
CA LYS A 173 15.45 28.58 7.19
C LYS A 173 16.29 29.00 8.37
N ALA A 174 15.70 29.30 9.53
CA ALA A 174 16.45 29.69 10.72
C ALA A 174 17.45 28.61 11.14
N LEU A 175 17.07 27.34 11.08
CA LEU A 175 17.95 26.19 11.33
C LEU A 175 19.15 26.20 10.38
N VAL A 176 18.91 26.27 9.07
CA VAL A 176 19.98 26.31 8.05
C VAL A 176 20.85 27.58 8.18
N PHE A 177 20.28 28.73 8.53
CA PHE A 177 21.02 29.99 8.74
C PHE A 177 21.76 30.05 10.08
N SER A 178 21.32 29.37 11.12
CA SER A 178 22.02 29.34 12.42
C SER A 178 23.36 28.59 12.30
N VAL A 179 23.36 27.48 11.54
CA VAL A 179 24.58 26.78 11.12
C VAL A 179 25.49 27.71 10.30
N ASN A 180 24.90 28.66 9.56
CA ASN A 180 25.63 29.65 8.79
C ASN A 180 26.34 30.74 9.63
N GLU A 181 25.92 30.99 10.87
CA GLU A 181 26.52 32.04 11.72
C GLU A 181 27.60 31.49 12.66
N ILE A 182 27.47 30.24 13.12
CA ILE A 182 28.43 29.58 14.04
C ILE A 182 29.85 29.43 13.44
N GLU A 183 29.98 29.43 12.12
CA GLU A 183 31.31 29.40 11.45
C GLU A 183 31.98 30.78 11.35
N LEU A 184 31.24 31.89 11.42
CA LEU A 184 31.84 33.23 11.40
C LEU A 184 32.51 33.58 12.73
N GLU A 185 32.00 33.07 13.85
CA GLU A 185 32.61 33.29 15.17
C GLU A 185 33.88 32.43 15.41
N ASN A 186 34.05 31.33 14.68
CA ASN A 186 35.20 30.44 14.82
C ASN A 186 36.39 30.79 13.90
N ILE A 187 36.32 31.92 13.17
CA ILE A 187 37.37 32.41 12.25
C ILE A 187 37.99 33.74 12.76
N ILE A 188 37.57 34.25 13.93
CA ILE A 188 38.15 35.47 14.55
C ILE A 188 39.13 35.11 15.68
#